data_AF-A0A0I9X961-F1
#
_entry.id   AF-A0A0I9X961-F1
#
_cell.length_a   1.000
_cell.length_b   1.000
_cell.length_c   1.000
_cell.angle_alpha   90.00
_cell.angle_beta   90.00
_cell.angle_gamma   90.00
#
_symmetry.space_group_name_H-M   'P 1'
#
loop_
_entity.id
_entity.type
_entity.pdbx_description
1 polymer ?
#
loop_
_entity_poly.entity_id
_entity_poly.type
_entity_poly.pdbx_seq_one_letter_code
_entity_poly.pdbx_strand_id
1 'polypeptide(L)'
;MKFSIALLVPVAAVLAAPTPPGIPSDSTARSLLSGLTVAASTNTGTYDRDLFPHWETYEGACNTREYVLKRDGTNVVTNSACAATSGTWKSPYDGATWTQASDIDIDHMVPLKNAWIAKSDKSPDSWKPPLTSFYCTYAKSWIQVKSYWQLTITSAEKTALGSMLDYC
;
A
#
# COMPACT_ATOMS: atom_id res chain seq x y z
N MET A 1 10.15 -31.80 -47.83
CA MET A 1 10.47 -30.91 -46.70
C MET A 1 9.21 -30.76 -45.83
N LYS A 2 9.20 -31.32 -44.62
CA LYS A 2 8.09 -31.16 -43.66
C LYS A 2 8.41 -29.95 -42.78
N PHE A 3 7.62 -28.89 -42.87
CA PHE A 3 7.70 -27.75 -41.97
C PHE A 3 6.85 -28.06 -40.72
N SER A 4 7.51 -28.29 -39.59
CA SER A 4 6.85 -28.34 -38.28
C SER A 4 6.63 -26.91 -37.79
N ILE A 5 5.36 -26.50 -37.67
CA ILE A 5 4.98 -25.24 -37.05
C ILE A 5 5.01 -25.46 -35.53
N ALA A 6 5.99 -24.86 -34.85
CA ALA A 6 5.99 -24.79 -33.40
C ALA A 6 4.98 -23.72 -32.95
N LEU A 7 3.92 -24.14 -32.26
CA LEU A 7 3.02 -23.22 -31.57
C LEU A 7 3.78 -22.59 -30.38
N LEU A 8 4.10 -21.31 -30.48
CA LEU A 8 4.48 -20.49 -29.33
C LEU A 8 3.23 -20.24 -28.49
N VAL A 9 3.14 -20.90 -27.33
CA VAL A 9 2.15 -20.53 -26.31
C VAL A 9 2.66 -19.25 -25.65
N PRO A 10 1.94 -18.12 -25.73
CA PRO A 10 2.33 -16.94 -24.98
C PRO A 10 2.15 -17.24 -23.50
N VAL A 11 3.25 -17.27 -22.75
CA VAL A 11 3.21 -17.21 -21.30
C VAL A 11 2.72 -15.81 -20.96
N ALA A 12 1.43 -15.67 -20.68
CA ALA A 12 0.92 -14.46 -20.07
C ALA A 12 1.63 -14.30 -18.72
N ALA A 13 2.49 -13.30 -18.61
CA ALA A 13 3.02 -12.89 -17.33
C ALA A 13 1.82 -12.46 -16.48
N VAL A 14 1.46 -13.29 -15.50
CA VAL A 14 0.60 -12.85 -14.41
C VAL A 14 1.43 -11.82 -13.68
N LEU A 15 1.22 -10.53 -13.98
CA LEU A 15 1.64 -9.48 -13.07
C LEU A 15 0.95 -9.81 -11.76
N ALA A 16 1.71 -10.28 -10.77
CA ALA A 16 1.20 -10.44 -9.43
C ALA A 16 0.61 -9.08 -9.06
N ALA A 17 -0.71 -9.00 -8.94
CA ALA A 17 -1.33 -7.84 -8.32
C ALA A 17 -0.62 -7.69 -6.96
N PRO A 18 -0.13 -6.50 -6.57
CA PRO A 18 0.55 -6.30 -5.30
C PRO A 18 -0.48 -6.44 -4.18
N THR A 19 -0.84 -7.69 -3.87
CA THR A 19 -1.76 -8.03 -2.82
C THR A 19 -0.97 -8.04 -1.51
N PRO A 20 -1.49 -7.41 -0.45
CA PRO A 20 -0.85 -7.49 0.86
C PRO A 20 -0.68 -8.96 1.28
N PRO A 21 0.43 -9.32 1.94
CA PRO A 21 0.57 -10.65 2.51
C PRO A 21 -0.52 -10.90 3.57
N GLY A 22 -0.93 -12.16 3.77
CA GLY A 22 -1.85 -12.53 4.85
C GLY A 22 -3.32 -12.19 4.62
N ILE A 23 -3.80 -12.14 3.37
CA ILE A 23 -5.23 -12.00 3.09
C ILE A 23 -5.99 -13.23 3.63
N PRO A 24 -7.04 -13.05 4.46
CA PRO A 24 -7.77 -14.15 5.05
C PRO A 24 -8.57 -14.97 4.03
N SER A 25 -9.05 -16.15 4.45
CA SER A 25 -10.08 -16.89 3.70
C SER A 25 -11.40 -16.11 3.65
N ASP A 26 -12.31 -16.45 2.74
CA ASP A 26 -13.65 -15.82 2.68
C ASP A 26 -14.42 -15.97 4.00
N SER A 27 -14.48 -17.20 4.54
CA SER A 27 -15.14 -17.49 5.82
C SER A 27 -14.58 -16.67 7.00
N THR A 28 -13.25 -16.51 7.04
CA THR A 28 -12.59 -15.69 8.04
C THR A 28 -12.94 -14.22 7.84
N ALA A 29 -12.87 -13.71 6.60
CA ALA A 29 -13.21 -12.32 6.30
C ALA A 29 -14.67 -11.98 6.67
N ARG A 30 -15.63 -12.87 6.40
CA ARG A 30 -17.03 -12.69 6.81
C ARG A 30 -17.18 -12.64 8.33
N SER A 31 -16.42 -13.46 9.07
CA SER A 31 -16.41 -13.47 10.54
C SER A 31 -15.77 -12.19 11.11
N LEU A 32 -14.68 -11.72 10.52
CA LEU A 32 -14.06 -10.46 10.91
C LEU A 32 -14.99 -9.26 10.61
N LEU A 33 -15.63 -9.24 9.44
CA LEU A 33 -16.58 -8.18 9.06
C LEU A 33 -17.75 -8.10 10.04
N SER A 34 -18.31 -9.23 10.47
CA SER A 34 -19.41 -9.24 11.43
C SER A 34 -19.00 -8.64 12.78
N GLY A 35 -17.76 -8.91 13.22
CA GLY A 35 -17.18 -8.41 14.49
C GLY A 35 -16.74 -6.95 14.51
N LEU A 36 -16.66 -6.25 13.37
CA LEU A 36 -16.29 -4.83 13.34
C LEU A 36 -17.36 -3.94 14.00
N THR A 37 -16.91 -3.01 14.84
CA THR A 37 -17.75 -2.02 15.52
C THR A 37 -18.23 -0.96 14.54
N VAL A 38 -19.55 -0.77 14.47
CA VAL A 38 -20.17 0.21 13.58
C VAL A 38 -20.22 1.58 14.22
N ALA A 39 -19.71 2.62 13.55
CA ALA A 39 -19.76 4.01 13.99
C ALA A 39 -19.89 4.99 12.80
N ALA A 40 -20.33 6.22 13.06
CA ALA A 40 -20.38 7.27 12.05
C ALA A 40 -18.96 7.68 11.61
N SER A 41 -18.81 8.06 10.34
CA SER A 41 -17.55 8.62 9.85
C SER A 41 -17.29 9.99 10.49
N THR A 42 -16.07 10.23 10.93
CA THR A 42 -15.61 11.51 11.49
C THR A 42 -14.89 12.39 10.46
N ASN A 43 -14.88 11.98 9.18
CA ASN A 43 -14.08 12.61 8.16
C ASN A 43 -14.76 13.85 7.53
N THR A 44 -14.01 14.95 7.41
CA THR A 44 -14.47 16.25 6.90
C THR A 44 -14.04 16.55 5.44
N GLY A 45 -13.31 15.65 4.78
CA GLY A 45 -13.18 15.57 3.32
C GLY A 45 -12.35 16.64 2.59
N THR A 46 -11.69 17.57 3.28
CA THR A 46 -10.84 18.60 2.63
C THR A 46 -9.37 18.18 2.65
N TYR A 47 -8.68 18.28 1.50
CA TYR A 47 -7.24 18.04 1.44
C TYR A 47 -6.50 19.13 2.22
N ASP A 48 -5.78 18.72 3.25
CA ASP A 48 -4.86 19.56 4.01
C ASP A 48 -3.49 18.90 3.99
N ARG A 49 -2.50 19.59 3.41
CA ARG A 49 -1.14 19.08 3.28
C ARG A 49 -0.44 18.97 4.63
N ASP A 50 -0.82 19.80 5.59
CA ASP A 50 -0.18 19.85 6.90
C ASP A 50 -0.54 18.64 7.77
N LEU A 51 -1.58 17.88 7.38
CA LEU A 51 -1.93 16.58 7.97
C LEU A 51 -1.01 15.42 7.55
N PHE A 52 -0.04 15.65 6.65
CA PHE A 52 0.93 14.65 6.20
C PHE A 52 2.37 15.04 6.58
N PRO A 53 2.68 15.15 7.88
CA PRO A 53 4.01 15.50 8.35
C PRO A 53 5.04 14.45 7.89
N HIS A 54 6.22 14.95 7.52
CA HIS A 54 7.40 14.12 7.24
C HIS A 54 8.50 14.53 8.24
N TRP A 55 9.26 13.62 8.86
CA TRP A 55 9.21 12.16 8.81
C TRP A 55 8.86 11.62 10.20
N GLU A 56 7.88 10.72 10.28
CA GLU A 56 7.47 10.09 11.54
C GLU A 56 8.48 9.02 11.99
N THR A 57 8.62 8.86 13.31
CA THR A 57 9.44 7.80 13.91
C THR A 57 8.77 6.45 13.69
N TYR A 58 9.48 5.52 13.03
CA TYR A 58 8.97 4.18 12.73
C TYR A 58 9.57 3.14 13.69
N GLU A 59 10.89 3.17 13.90
CA GLU A 59 11.59 2.15 14.68
C GLU A 59 12.76 2.75 15.46
N GLY A 60 12.69 2.70 16.80
CA GLY A 60 13.72 3.25 17.67
C GLY A 60 13.94 4.73 17.42
N ALA A 61 15.17 5.12 17.07
CA ALA A 61 15.51 6.50 16.69
C ALA A 61 15.30 6.80 15.19
N CYS A 62 14.98 5.80 14.37
CA CYS A 62 14.83 5.96 12.93
C CYS A 62 13.45 6.54 12.58
N ASN A 63 13.44 7.73 11.98
CA ASN A 63 12.28 8.16 11.22
C ASN A 63 12.17 7.37 9.90
N THR A 64 11.03 7.50 9.22
CA THR A 64 10.79 6.75 7.98
C THR A 64 11.86 7.03 6.90
N ARG A 65 12.39 8.26 6.79
CA ARG A 65 13.48 8.57 5.86
C ARG A 65 14.72 7.75 6.14
N GLU A 66 15.21 7.82 7.38
CA GLU A 66 16.45 7.17 7.77
C GLU A 66 16.32 5.65 7.70
N TYR A 67 15.15 5.10 8.03
CA TYR A 67 14.85 3.70 7.83
C TYR A 67 14.97 3.29 6.35
N VAL A 68 14.39 4.08 5.43
CA VAL A 68 14.46 3.80 3.98
C VAL A 68 15.88 3.96 3.46
N LEU A 69 16.62 4.99 3.87
CA LEU A 69 18.02 5.18 3.47
C LEU A 69 18.89 4.00 3.90
N LYS A 70 18.72 3.52 5.14
CA LYS A 70 19.44 2.35 5.66
C LYS A 70 19.07 1.06 4.91
N ARG A 71 17.81 0.89 4.54
CA ARG A 71 17.29 -0.29 3.83
C ARG A 71 17.77 -0.34 2.38
N ASP A 72 17.72 0.78 1.67
CA ASP A 72 17.92 0.83 0.21
C ASP A 72 19.35 1.23 -0.19
N GLY A 73 20.16 1.73 0.75
CA GLY A 73 21.58 1.99 0.54
C GLY A 73 22.45 0.76 0.74
N THR A 74 23.66 0.81 0.19
CA THR A 74 24.69 -0.22 0.39
C THR A 74 25.75 0.29 1.38
N ASN A 75 26.18 -0.57 2.31
CA ASN A 75 27.19 -0.25 3.34
C ASN A 75 26.85 1.02 4.15
N VAL A 76 25.57 1.22 4.44
CA VAL A 76 25.11 2.39 5.19
C VAL A 76 25.56 2.29 6.64
N VAL A 77 26.22 3.34 7.13
CA VAL A 77 26.55 3.52 8.54
C VAL A 77 25.64 4.61 9.10
N THR A 78 25.04 4.35 10.26
CA THR A 78 24.15 5.31 10.95
C THR A 78 24.74 5.72 12.30
N ASN A 79 24.49 6.95 12.73
CA ASN A 79 24.80 7.39 14.09
C ASN A 79 23.73 6.93 15.10
N SER A 80 23.84 7.36 16.36
CA SER A 80 22.88 7.03 17.43
C SER A 80 21.47 7.60 17.21
N ALA A 81 21.33 8.64 16.40
CA ALA A 81 20.04 9.19 15.97
C ALA A 81 19.50 8.50 14.70
N CYS A 82 20.11 7.38 14.28
CA CYS A 82 19.84 6.65 13.05
C CYS A 82 20.12 7.43 11.75
N ALA A 83 20.65 8.65 11.83
CA ALA A 83 20.98 9.41 10.63
C ALA A 83 22.13 8.73 9.87
N ALA A 84 21.93 8.50 8.56
CA ALA A 84 22.95 7.93 7.69
C ALA A 84 24.17 8.87 7.59
N THR A 85 25.32 8.44 8.11
CA THR A 85 26.59 9.19 8.08
C THR A 85 27.46 8.83 6.88
N SER A 86 27.26 7.64 6.31
CA SER A 86 27.88 7.19 5.07
C SER A 86 27.05 6.09 4.42
N GLY A 87 27.29 5.85 3.14
CA GLY A 87 26.65 4.79 2.37
C GLY A 87 26.78 5.06 0.88
N THR A 88 26.19 4.19 0.08
CA THR A 88 26.09 4.36 -1.37
C THR A 88 24.67 4.07 -1.83
N TRP A 89 24.10 4.98 -2.62
CA TRP A 89 22.76 4.85 -3.19
C TRP A 89 22.83 5.01 -4.70
N LYS A 90 22.23 4.07 -5.44
CA LYS A 90 22.12 4.13 -6.89
C LYS A 90 20.70 4.53 -7.28
N SER A 91 20.58 5.64 -8.00
CA SER A 91 19.30 6.15 -8.48
C SER A 91 18.76 5.28 -9.62
N PRO A 92 17.52 4.79 -9.54
CA PRO A 92 16.89 4.06 -10.63
C PRO A 92 16.43 4.98 -11.77
N TYR A 93 16.39 6.31 -11.57
CA TYR A 93 15.88 7.26 -12.56
C TYR A 93 16.89 7.59 -13.66
N ASP A 94 18.17 7.68 -13.28
CA ASP A 94 19.26 8.14 -14.14
C ASP A 94 20.51 7.26 -14.05
N GLY A 95 20.51 6.25 -13.17
CA GLY A 95 21.64 5.36 -12.94
C GLY A 95 22.79 5.99 -12.16
N ALA A 96 22.67 7.26 -11.74
CA ALA A 96 23.69 7.96 -10.97
C ALA A 96 23.89 7.31 -9.59
N THR A 97 25.08 7.48 -9.02
CA THR A 97 25.42 6.95 -7.70
C THR A 97 25.84 8.09 -6.78
N TRP A 98 25.25 8.11 -5.59
CA TRP A 98 25.45 9.15 -4.58
C TRP A 98 26.00 8.53 -3.30
N THR A 99 26.81 9.29 -2.58
CA THR A 99 27.44 8.86 -1.32
C THR A 99 27.09 9.75 -0.12
N GLN A 100 26.50 10.93 -0.36
CA GLN A 100 26.01 11.80 0.69
C GLN A 100 24.51 11.59 0.85
N ALA A 101 24.09 11.24 2.07
CA ALA A 101 22.68 11.05 2.38
C ALA A 101 21.85 12.33 2.20
N SER A 102 22.47 13.51 2.30
CA SER A 102 21.82 14.81 2.07
C SER A 102 21.38 15.05 0.63
N ASP A 103 22.00 14.34 -0.33
CA ASP A 103 21.73 14.51 -1.76
C ASP A 103 20.61 13.57 -2.24
N ILE A 104 20.06 12.75 -1.33
CA ILE A 104 19.04 11.74 -1.63
C ILE A 104 17.69 12.16 -1.03
N ASP A 105 16.68 12.14 -1.89
CA ASP A 105 15.27 12.23 -1.52
C ASP A 105 14.55 10.90 -1.71
N ILE A 106 13.57 10.65 -0.84
CA ILE A 106 12.64 9.53 -0.99
C ILE A 106 11.41 10.08 -1.71
N ASP A 107 11.32 9.77 -3.01
CA ASP A 107 10.30 10.35 -3.86
C ASP A 107 8.92 9.71 -3.68
N HIS A 108 7.90 10.55 -3.81
CA HIS A 108 6.51 10.14 -3.93
C HIS A 108 6.19 9.95 -5.40
N MET A 109 6.48 8.75 -5.92
CA MET A 109 6.19 8.36 -7.31
C MET A 109 4.75 8.68 -7.75
N VAL A 110 3.79 8.58 -6.82
CA VAL A 110 2.44 9.08 -7.01
C VAL A 110 2.27 10.35 -6.19
N PRO A 111 1.97 11.50 -6.82
CA PRO A 111 1.75 12.74 -6.09
C PRO A 111 0.62 12.63 -5.05
N LEU A 112 0.84 13.13 -3.84
CA LEU A 112 -0.14 13.05 -2.74
C LEU A 112 -1.52 13.62 -3.13
N LYS A 113 -1.56 14.75 -3.84
CA LYS A 113 -2.82 15.33 -4.34
C LYS A 113 -3.53 14.40 -5.33
N ASN A 114 -2.79 13.70 -6.19
CA ASN A 114 -3.38 12.74 -7.11
C ASN A 114 -3.97 11.54 -6.36
N ALA A 115 -3.24 11.00 -5.38
CA ALA A 115 -3.73 9.92 -4.53
C ALA A 115 -5.00 10.31 -3.75
N TRP A 116 -5.03 11.55 -3.23
CA TRP A 116 -6.20 12.14 -2.58
C TRP A 116 -7.38 12.24 -3.53
N ILE A 117 -7.23 12.89 -4.70
CA ILE A 117 -8.38 13.10 -5.61
C ILE A 117 -8.91 11.77 -6.17
N ALA A 118 -8.02 10.81 -6.49
CA ALA A 118 -8.41 9.56 -7.13
C ALA A 118 -9.21 8.63 -6.19
N LYS A 119 -8.76 8.48 -4.95
CA LYS A 119 -9.42 7.60 -3.96
C LYS A 119 -9.62 8.30 -2.63
N SER A 120 -8.63 9.02 -2.11
CA SER A 120 -8.67 9.58 -0.75
C SER A 120 -8.93 8.52 0.34
N ASP A 121 -9.49 8.99 1.44
CA ASP A 121 -10.22 8.29 2.50
C ASP A 121 -11.50 7.55 2.09
N LYS A 122 -11.91 7.55 0.80
CA LYS A 122 -13.18 6.92 0.40
C LYS A 122 -13.18 5.46 0.81
N SER A 123 -14.19 5.10 1.57
CA SER A 123 -14.49 3.73 1.96
C SER A 123 -15.10 2.94 0.80
N PRO A 124 -15.12 1.59 0.86
CA PRO A 124 -15.67 0.69 -0.14
C PRO A 124 -17.09 1.00 -0.66
N ASP A 125 -17.91 1.73 0.10
CA ASP A 125 -19.23 2.22 -0.34
C ASP A 125 -19.14 3.40 -1.32
N SER A 126 -18.07 4.19 -1.22
CA SER A 126 -17.85 5.41 -2.00
C SER A 126 -16.84 5.24 -3.14
N TRP A 127 -15.95 4.25 -3.05
CA TRP A 127 -15.03 3.87 -4.13
C TRP A 127 -14.72 2.38 -4.09
N LYS A 128 -14.67 1.75 -5.26
CA LYS A 128 -14.26 0.36 -5.47
C LYS A 128 -13.26 0.28 -6.61
N PRO A 129 -12.41 -0.78 -6.67
CA PRO A 129 -11.62 -1.04 -7.86
C PRO A 129 -12.50 -1.07 -9.13
N PRO A 130 -12.00 -0.65 -10.30
CA PRO A 130 -12.76 -0.77 -11.54
C PRO A 130 -12.90 -2.23 -12.02
N LEU A 131 -11.95 -3.10 -11.65
CA LEU A 131 -11.95 -4.52 -12.01
C LEU A 131 -12.75 -5.34 -10.98
N THR A 132 -13.94 -5.81 -11.36
CA THR A 132 -14.85 -6.57 -10.47
C THR A 132 -14.29 -7.90 -10.00
N SER A 133 -13.48 -8.59 -10.81
CA SER A 133 -12.81 -9.82 -10.40
C SER A 133 -11.80 -9.62 -9.25
N PHE A 134 -11.45 -8.38 -8.94
CA PHE A 134 -10.59 -8.04 -7.79
C PHE A 134 -11.38 -7.73 -6.51
N TYR A 135 -12.72 -7.73 -6.54
CA TYR A 135 -13.55 -7.31 -5.40
C TYR A 135 -13.37 -8.19 -4.17
N CYS A 136 -13.39 -9.51 -4.37
CA CYS A 136 -13.16 -10.46 -3.29
C CYS A 136 -11.80 -10.20 -2.59
N THR A 137 -10.72 -10.06 -3.36
CA THR A 137 -9.38 -9.81 -2.83
C THR A 137 -9.30 -8.48 -2.08
N TYR A 138 -9.85 -7.41 -2.67
CA TYR A 138 -9.86 -6.08 -2.07
C TYR A 138 -10.64 -6.06 -0.75
N ALA A 139 -11.85 -6.63 -0.73
CA ALA A 139 -12.70 -6.66 0.45
C ALA A 139 -12.06 -7.43 1.61
N LYS A 140 -11.51 -8.62 1.35
CA LYS A 140 -10.81 -9.43 2.36
C LYS A 140 -9.62 -8.68 2.96
N SER A 141 -8.84 -8.00 2.13
CA SER A 141 -7.71 -7.19 2.60
C SER A 141 -8.15 -6.01 3.46
N TRP A 142 -9.17 -5.27 3.03
CA TRP A 142 -9.71 -4.12 3.77
C TRP A 142 -10.25 -4.53 5.15
N ILE A 143 -11.00 -5.63 5.20
CA ILE A 143 -11.56 -6.19 6.45
C ILE A 143 -10.44 -6.60 7.41
N GLN A 144 -9.40 -7.28 6.90
CA GLN A 144 -8.26 -7.70 7.70
C GLN A 144 -7.58 -6.49 8.37
N VAL A 145 -7.34 -5.41 7.62
CA VAL A 145 -6.71 -4.20 8.16
C VAL A 145 -7.59 -3.58 9.24
N LYS A 146 -8.88 -3.37 8.97
CA LYS A 146 -9.80 -2.79 9.97
C LYS A 146 -9.89 -3.64 11.24
N SER A 147 -9.95 -4.95 11.09
CA SER A 147 -10.03 -5.86 12.24
C SER A 147 -8.74 -5.88 13.05
N TYR A 148 -7.57 -5.92 12.39
CA TYR A 148 -6.28 -5.96 13.06
C TYR A 148 -6.04 -4.71 13.92
N TRP A 149 -6.39 -3.55 13.37
CA TRP A 149 -6.22 -2.25 14.04
C TRP A 149 -7.43 -1.80 14.87
N GLN A 150 -8.45 -2.66 15.04
CA GLN A 150 -9.67 -2.36 15.80
C GLN A 150 -10.38 -1.07 15.34
N LEU A 151 -10.37 -0.81 14.04
CA LEU A 151 -10.97 0.40 13.45
C LEU A 151 -12.49 0.26 13.34
N THR A 152 -13.19 1.38 13.48
CA THR A 152 -14.64 1.43 13.25
C THR A 152 -14.97 1.33 11.76
N ILE A 153 -16.19 0.90 11.47
CA ILE A 153 -16.75 0.80 10.12
C ILE A 153 -18.09 1.56 10.05
N THR A 154 -18.42 2.21 8.94
CA THR A 154 -19.78 2.74 8.78
C THR A 154 -20.75 1.64 8.37
N SER A 155 -22.06 1.82 8.60
CA SER A 155 -23.06 0.85 8.14
C SER A 155 -23.01 0.64 6.62
N ALA A 156 -22.87 1.73 5.86
CA ALA A 156 -22.78 1.68 4.39
C ALA A 156 -21.52 0.93 3.92
N GLU A 157 -20.39 1.19 4.56
CA GLU A 157 -19.13 0.51 4.27
C GLU A 157 -19.22 -1.00 4.57
N LYS A 158 -19.84 -1.37 5.69
CA LYS A 158 -20.06 -2.79 6.07
C LYS A 158 -20.91 -3.51 5.03
N THR A 159 -22.00 -2.89 4.57
CA THR A 159 -22.83 -3.42 3.48
C THR A 159 -22.04 -3.56 2.18
N ALA A 160 -21.27 -2.54 1.79
CA ALA A 160 -20.50 -2.57 0.55
C ALA A 160 -19.45 -3.68 0.54
N LEU A 161 -18.74 -3.89 1.66
CA LEU A 161 -17.79 -4.99 1.81
C LEU A 161 -18.50 -6.35 1.75
N GLY A 162 -19.66 -6.49 2.39
CA GLY A 162 -20.48 -7.71 2.29
C GLY A 162 -20.81 -8.06 0.83
N SER A 163 -21.32 -7.10 0.06
CA SER A 163 -21.62 -7.31 -1.36
C SER A 163 -20.37 -7.60 -2.21
N MET A 164 -19.21 -7.08 -1.84
CA MET A 164 -17.95 -7.38 -2.54
C MET A 164 -17.43 -8.79 -2.25
N LEU A 165 -17.71 -9.34 -1.06
CA LEU A 165 -17.38 -10.73 -0.72
C LEU A 165 -18.24 -11.74 -1.48
N ASP A 166 -19.40 -11.34 -2.03
CA ASP A 166 -20.24 -12.22 -2.85
C ASP A 166 -19.66 -12.45 -4.27
N TYR A 167 -18.52 -11.83 -4.58
CA TYR A 167 -17.69 -12.13 -5.75
C TYR A 167 -16.54 -13.10 -5.43
N CYS A 168 -16.48 -13.61 -4.19
CA CYS A 168 -15.77 -14.84 -3.85
C CYS A 168 -16.69 -16.04 -4.20
#